data_AF-A0A371I0W9-F1
#
_entry.id   AF-A0A371I0W9-F1
#
_cell.length_a   1.000
_cell.length_b   1.000
_cell.length_c   1.000
_cell.angle_alpha   90.00
_cell.angle_beta   90.00
_cell.angle_gamma   90.00
#
_symmetry.space_group_name_H-M   'P 1'
#
loop_
_entity.id
_entity.type
_entity.pdbx_description
1 polymer ?
#
loop_
_entity_poly.entity_id
_entity_poly.type
_entity_poly.pdbx_seq_one_letter_code
_entity_poly.pdbx_strand_id
1 'polypeptide(L)'
;MENNKRKGKDEKEIDEEEEEEKEEMKMDKFYALLRKFRDARDRRRKELEELEKSEKKKRKVGTHTQTQQQTHVWVPSFEWEDFTNEVQFRPPITSTSTSHSPRATHRHLHDSLDLNLAL
;
A
#
# COMPACT_ATOMS: atom_id res chain seq x y z
N MET A 1 -2.72 -12.74 72.42
CA MET A 1 -1.52 -12.48 71.60
C MET A 1 -2.01 -12.35 70.18
N GLU A 2 -1.82 -11.17 69.59
CA GLU A 2 -2.41 -10.75 68.33
C GLU A 2 -1.43 -11.10 67.20
N ASN A 3 -1.88 -11.91 66.24
CA ASN A 3 -1.04 -12.44 65.17
C ASN A 3 -1.20 -11.58 63.92
N ASN A 4 -0.40 -10.53 63.80
CA ASN A 4 -0.42 -9.65 62.62
C ASN A 4 0.41 -10.22 61.45
N LYS A 5 -0.33 -10.87 60.54
CA LYS A 5 -0.35 -10.65 59.07
C LYS A 5 1.01 -10.46 58.36
N ARG A 6 1.56 -11.56 57.84
CA ARG A 6 2.48 -11.56 56.69
C ARG A 6 1.64 -11.52 55.40
N LYS A 7 1.47 -10.35 54.77
CA LYS A 7 1.04 -10.21 53.38
C LYS A 7 1.57 -8.89 52.86
N GLY A 8 2.48 -8.92 51.89
CA GLY A 8 3.00 -7.68 51.30
C GLY A 8 4.29 -7.79 50.50
N LYS A 9 4.84 -8.99 50.28
CA LYS A 9 6.01 -9.17 49.41
C LYS A 9 5.70 -9.85 48.08
N ASP A 10 4.76 -10.80 48.07
CA ASP A 10 4.52 -11.66 46.91
C ASP A 10 3.71 -10.99 45.78
N GLU A 11 2.84 -10.02 46.09
CA GLU A 11 1.97 -9.40 45.07
C GLU A 11 2.72 -8.45 44.12
N LYS A 12 3.86 -7.90 44.56
CA LYS A 12 4.63 -6.95 43.77
C LYS A 12 5.56 -7.64 42.77
N GLU A 13 6.09 -8.80 43.15
CA GLU A 13 7.01 -9.60 42.33
C GLU A 13 6.27 -10.24 41.15
N ILE A 14 5.00 -10.64 41.34
CA ILE A 14 4.12 -11.18 40.30
C ILE A 14 3.80 -10.12 39.21
N ASP A 15 3.59 -8.87 39.61
CA ASP A 15 3.24 -7.78 38.67
C ASP A 15 4.43 -7.40 37.79
N GLU A 16 5.65 -7.44 38.34
CA GLU A 16 6.91 -7.19 37.60
C GLU A 16 7.19 -8.32 36.58
N GLU A 17 6.97 -9.58 36.96
CA GLU A 17 7.17 -10.76 36.09
C GLU A 17 6.15 -10.78 34.92
N GLU A 18 4.90 -10.40 35.18
CA GLU A 18 3.89 -10.24 34.12
C GLU A 18 4.21 -9.10 33.15
N GLU A 19 4.80 -8.00 33.62
CA GLU A 19 5.18 -6.87 32.77
C GLU A 19 6.34 -7.22 31.84
N GLU A 20 7.33 -7.95 32.36
CA GLU A 20 8.47 -8.45 31.58
C GLU A 20 8.01 -9.44 30.49
N GLU A 21 7.09 -10.36 30.80
CA GLU A 21 6.52 -11.28 29.81
C GLU A 21 5.75 -10.52 28.71
N LYS A 22 4.99 -9.48 29.08
CA LYS A 22 4.28 -8.62 28.11
C LYS A 22 5.25 -7.87 27.20
N GLU A 23 6.41 -7.44 27.71
CA GLU A 23 7.45 -6.80 26.93
C GLU A 23 8.12 -7.78 25.96
N GLU A 24 8.46 -8.99 26.43
CA GLU A 24 9.03 -10.04 25.59
C GLU A 24 8.08 -10.39 24.42
N MET A 25 6.78 -10.54 24.70
CA MET A 25 5.77 -10.76 23.65
C MET A 25 5.69 -9.62 22.63
N LYS A 26 5.92 -8.36 23.04
CA LYS A 26 5.97 -7.22 22.09
C LYS A 26 7.23 -7.28 21.23
N MET A 27 8.37 -7.64 21.82
CA MET A 27 9.62 -7.80 21.10
C MET A 27 9.54 -8.92 20.05
N ASP A 28 8.93 -10.05 20.41
CA ASP A 28 8.70 -11.14 19.48
C ASP A 28 7.82 -10.73 18.29
N LYS A 29 6.74 -10.00 18.55
CA LYS A 29 5.88 -9.45 17.49
C LYS A 29 6.66 -8.49 16.59
N PHE A 30 7.52 -7.65 17.16
CA PHE A 30 8.38 -6.74 16.40
C PHE A 30 9.37 -7.48 15.50
N TYR A 31 10.06 -8.49 16.01
CA TYR A 31 10.97 -9.31 15.21
C TYR A 31 10.26 -10.15 14.15
N ALA A 32 9.05 -10.66 14.46
CA ALA A 32 8.21 -11.33 13.47
C ALA A 32 7.84 -10.39 12.31
N LEU A 33 7.57 -9.12 12.59
CA LEU A 33 7.30 -8.11 11.57
C LEU A 33 8.53 -7.88 10.68
N LEU A 34 9.72 -7.68 11.26
CA LEU A 34 10.96 -7.51 10.52
C LEU A 34 11.26 -8.71 9.60
N ARG A 35 11.02 -9.94 10.09
CA ARG A 35 11.18 -11.17 9.30
C ARG A 35 10.24 -11.17 8.10
N LYS A 36 8.95 -10.91 8.32
CA LYS A 36 7.94 -10.84 7.25
C LYS A 36 8.29 -9.82 6.18
N PHE A 37 8.78 -8.64 6.56
CA PHE A 37 9.20 -7.60 5.60
C PHE A 37 10.39 -8.05 4.75
N ARG A 38 11.40 -8.69 5.37
CA ARG A 38 12.54 -9.26 4.64
C ARG A 38 12.08 -10.33 3.66
N ASP A 39 11.24 -11.26 4.11
CA ASP A 39 10.72 -12.34 3.28
C ASP A 39 9.89 -11.81 2.10
N ALA A 40 9.04 -10.81 2.34
CA ALA A 40 8.23 -10.18 1.29
C ALA A 40 9.12 -9.49 0.24
N ARG A 41 10.14 -8.75 0.67
CA ARG A 41 11.11 -8.10 -0.21
C ARG A 41 11.89 -9.13 -1.04
N ASP A 42 12.39 -10.17 -0.39
CA ASP A 42 13.22 -11.19 -1.04
C ASP A 42 12.40 -12.02 -2.03
N ARG A 43 11.14 -12.33 -1.70
CA ARG A 43 10.18 -12.93 -2.64
C ARG A 43 10.00 -12.06 -3.87
N ARG A 44 9.74 -10.76 -3.68
CA ARG A 44 9.54 -9.84 -4.81
C ARG A 44 10.77 -9.73 -5.70
N ARG A 45 11.96 -9.68 -5.11
CA ARG A 45 13.22 -9.70 -5.86
C ARG A 45 13.36 -10.98 -6.68
N LYS A 46 13.09 -12.14 -6.09
CA LYS A 46 13.18 -13.44 -6.78
C LYS A 46 12.21 -13.53 -7.96
N GLU A 47 10.96 -13.09 -7.78
CA GLU A 47 9.96 -13.02 -8.85
C GLU A 47 10.44 -12.17 -10.04
N LEU A 48 11.03 -11.00 -9.76
CA LEU A 48 11.57 -10.12 -10.80
C LEU A 48 12.75 -10.75 -11.54
N GLU A 49 13.66 -11.41 -10.83
CA GLU A 49 14.76 -12.15 -11.46
C GLU A 49 14.28 -13.31 -12.33
N GLU A 50 13.24 -14.03 -11.89
CA GLU A 50 12.63 -15.10 -12.68
C GLU A 50 11.94 -14.57 -13.94
N LEU A 51 11.20 -13.46 -13.82
CA LEU A 51 10.61 -12.77 -14.96
C LEU A 51 11.69 -12.33 -15.96
N GLU A 52 12.77 -11.70 -15.51
CA GLU A 52 13.86 -11.25 -16.37
C GLU A 52 14.54 -12.43 -17.08
N LYS A 53 14.80 -13.54 -16.37
CA LYS A 53 15.36 -14.77 -16.96
C LYS A 53 14.40 -15.38 -17.99
N SER A 54 13.10 -15.35 -17.74
CA SER A 54 12.08 -15.87 -18.67
C SER A 54 11.98 -15.01 -19.93
N GLU A 55 12.04 -13.68 -19.80
CA GLU A 55 12.05 -12.72 -20.91
C GLU A 55 13.31 -12.90 -21.78
N LYS A 56 14.49 -13.04 -21.16
CA LYS A 56 15.75 -13.33 -21.88
C LYS A 56 15.70 -14.65 -22.67
N LYS A 57 15.04 -15.69 -22.12
CA LYS A 57 14.83 -16.98 -22.81
C LYS A 57 13.84 -16.85 -23.97
N LYS A 58 12.72 -16.15 -23.78
CA LYS A 58 11.74 -15.87 -24.84
C LYS A 58 12.36 -15.09 -26.01
N ARG A 59 13.21 -14.10 -25.72
CA ARG A 59 13.91 -13.32 -26.75
C ARG A 59 14.96 -14.12 -27.54
N LYS A 60 15.56 -15.17 -26.95
CA LYS A 60 16.49 -16.07 -27.66
C LYS A 60 15.80 -17.13 -28.51
N VAL A 61 14.55 -17.49 -28.21
CA VAL A 61 13.73 -18.44 -29.00
C VAL A 61 12.87 -17.71 -30.06
N GLY A 62 12.60 -16.42 -29.86
CA GLY A 62 11.70 -15.62 -30.71
C GLY A 62 12.26 -15.09 -32.02
N THR A 63 13.50 -15.40 -32.42
CA THR A 63 14.02 -14.94 -33.72
C THR A 63 13.49 -15.77 -34.91
N HIS A 64 12.77 -16.87 -34.69
CA HIS A 64 12.27 -17.70 -35.80
C HIS A 64 10.74 -17.68 -36.01
N THR A 65 9.91 -17.31 -35.05
CA THR A 65 8.45 -17.33 -35.26
C THR A 65 7.79 -16.10 -34.67
N GLN A 66 7.78 -15.04 -35.49
CA GLN A 66 6.77 -13.99 -35.44
C GLN A 66 5.37 -14.64 -35.50
N THR A 67 4.42 -14.05 -34.77
CA THR A 67 2.96 -14.30 -34.76
C THR A 67 2.39 -15.15 -33.61
N GLN A 68 1.38 -14.57 -32.95
CA GLN A 68 0.41 -15.20 -32.02
C GLN A 68 1.00 -15.57 -30.65
N GLN A 69 0.96 -14.74 -29.61
CA GLN A 69 -0.25 -14.20 -28.98
C GLN A 69 0.09 -12.84 -28.36
N GLN A 70 -0.25 -11.76 -29.06
CA GLN A 70 -0.30 -10.45 -28.45
C GLN A 70 -1.54 -10.44 -27.55
N THR A 71 -1.33 -10.49 -26.24
CA THR A 71 -2.34 -10.03 -25.28
C THR A 71 -2.76 -8.63 -25.74
N HIS A 72 -4.00 -8.47 -26.18
CA HIS A 72 -4.54 -7.21 -26.68
C HIS A 72 -4.75 -6.25 -25.51
N VAL A 73 -3.65 -5.74 -24.96
CA VAL A 73 -3.65 -4.72 -23.91
C VAL A 73 -4.02 -3.42 -24.60
N TRP A 74 -5.17 -2.85 -24.22
CA TRP A 74 -5.52 -1.50 -24.65
C TRP A 74 -4.52 -0.52 -24.06
N VAL A 75 -3.72 0.11 -24.91
CA VAL A 75 -2.77 1.15 -24.53
C VAL A 75 -3.31 2.46 -25.11
N PRO A 76 -3.85 3.36 -24.27
CA PRO A 76 -4.20 4.70 -24.70
C PRO A 76 -2.94 5.43 -25.18
N SER A 77 -3.01 6.00 -26.37
CA SER A 77 -2.05 6.98 -26.86
C SER A 77 -2.70 8.35 -26.77
N PHE A 78 -1.93 9.35 -26.31
CA PHE A 78 -2.39 10.73 -26.25
C PHE A 78 -1.51 11.60 -27.14
N GLU A 79 -2.14 12.56 -27.80
CA GLU A 79 -1.49 13.61 -28.60
C GLU A 79 -1.59 14.98 -27.90
N TRP A 80 -0.82 15.97 -28.33
CA TRP A 80 -0.86 17.32 -27.74
C TRP A 80 -2.23 17.99 -27.90
N GLU A 81 -2.93 17.62 -28.97
CA GLU A 81 -4.27 18.03 -29.35
C GLU A 81 -5.33 17.59 -28.33
N ASP A 82 -5.10 16.46 -27.64
CA ASP A 82 -6.03 15.95 -26.61
C ASP A 82 -6.16 16.89 -25.41
N PHE A 83 -5.18 17.77 -25.19
CA PHE A 83 -5.13 18.71 -24.08
C PHE A 83 -5.38 20.17 -24.48
N THR A 84 -5.30 20.49 -25.77
CA THR A 84 -5.42 21.87 -26.27
C THR A 84 -6.79 22.17 -26.86
N ASN A 85 -7.61 21.14 -27.10
CA ASN A 85 -9.00 21.33 -27.49
C ASN A 85 -9.80 21.91 -26.32
N GLU A 86 -10.39 23.09 -26.53
CA GLU A 86 -11.36 23.67 -25.60
C GLU A 86 -12.53 22.68 -25.43
N VAL A 87 -12.68 22.15 -24.21
CA VAL A 87 -13.75 21.20 -23.89
C VAL A 87 -15.09 21.91 -24.07
N GLN A 88 -15.82 21.54 -25.13
CA GLN A 88 -17.21 21.96 -25.29
C GLN A 88 -18.06 21.21 -24.26
N PHE A 89 -18.27 21.82 -23.10
CA PHE A 89 -19.27 21.36 -22.15
C PHE A 89 -20.64 21.48 -22.83
N ARG A 90 -21.16 20.35 -23.34
CA ARG A 90 -22.57 20.32 -23.71
C ARG A 90 -23.36 20.62 -22.44
N PRO A 91 -24.37 21.49 -22.51
CA PRO A 91 -25.24 21.72 -21.36
C PRO A 91 -25.78 20.37 -20.91
N PRO A 92 -25.82 20.12 -19.58
CA PRO A 92 -26.38 18.88 -19.06
C PRO A 92 -27.77 18.72 -19.66
N ILE A 93 -28.02 17.54 -20.25
CA ILE A 93 -29.36 17.17 -20.68
C ILE A 93 -30.18 17.23 -19.40
N THR A 94 -31.05 18.23 -19.28
CA THR A 94 -31.89 18.42 -18.10
C THR A 94 -32.86 17.24 -18.06
N SER A 95 -32.45 16.14 -17.44
CA SER A 95 -33.39 15.24 -16.81
C SER A 95 -34.12 16.10 -15.77
N THR A 96 -35.39 16.36 -16.02
CA THR A 96 -36.29 17.04 -15.10
C THR A 96 -36.40 16.19 -13.83
N SER A 97 -35.47 16.39 -12.90
CA SER A 97 -35.56 15.89 -11.54
C SER A 97 -35.75 17.10 -10.62
N THR A 98 -36.94 17.12 -10.03
CA THR A 98 -37.46 18.20 -9.20
C THR A 98 -36.69 18.36 -7.88
N SER A 99 -36.45 19.63 -7.54
CA SER A 99 -36.25 20.27 -6.23
C SER A 99 -34.97 20.03 -5.39
N HIS A 100 -34.10 21.05 -5.47
CA HIS A 100 -33.51 21.91 -4.41
C HIS A 100 -33.01 21.34 -3.06
N SER A 101 -31.71 21.55 -2.79
CA SER A 101 -31.22 22.35 -1.64
C SER A 101 -29.71 22.67 -1.78
N PRO A 102 -29.20 23.88 -1.45
CA PRO A 102 -27.79 24.24 -1.62
C PRO A 102 -26.95 24.13 -0.34
N ARG A 103 -25.63 24.00 -0.57
CA ARG A 103 -24.50 24.60 0.17
C ARG A 103 -23.72 23.70 1.15
N ALA A 104 -22.48 23.39 0.77
CA ALA A 104 -21.27 23.74 1.53
C ALA A 104 -20.01 23.47 0.67
N THR A 105 -19.28 24.53 0.32
CA THR A 105 -17.93 24.46 -0.27
C THR A 105 -16.92 24.14 0.82
N HIS A 106 -16.45 22.90 0.91
CA HIS A 106 -15.25 22.59 1.69
C HIS A 106 -14.04 22.82 0.80
N ARG A 107 -13.33 23.92 1.01
CA ARG A 107 -12.02 24.17 0.38
C ARG A 107 -11.03 23.21 1.03
N HIS A 108 -10.79 22.05 0.42
CA HIS A 108 -9.66 21.23 0.80
C HIS A 108 -8.42 21.87 0.17
N LEU A 109 -7.64 22.56 1.00
CA LEU A 109 -6.30 23.00 0.64
C LEU A 109 -5.50 21.76 0.23
N HIS A 110 -4.85 21.86 -0.92
CA HIS A 110 -3.87 20.89 -1.39
C HIS A 110 -2.70 20.91 -0.43
N ASP A 111 -2.63 19.94 0.48
CA ASP A 111 -1.37 19.53 1.08
C ASP A 111 -0.58 18.81 -0.02
N SER A 112 0.14 19.59 -0.82
CA SER A 112 1.10 19.05 -1.79
C SER A 112 2.20 18.33 -1.00
N LEU A 113 2.18 17.01 -1.05
CA LEU A 113 3.30 16.17 -0.59
C LEU A 113 4.50 16.47 -1.50
N ASP A 114 5.41 17.30 -0.99
CA ASP A 114 6.67 17.58 -1.66
C ASP A 114 7.58 16.35 -1.57
N LEU A 115 7.61 15.57 -2.66
CA LEU A 115 8.46 14.39 -2.84
C LEU A 115 9.81 14.81 -3.42
N ASN A 116 10.51 15.72 -2.75
CA ASN A 116 11.89 16.06 -3.08
C ASN A 116 12.81 14.85 -2.78
N LEU A 117 12.84 13.92 -3.73
CA LEU A 117 13.78 12.81 -3.83
C LEU A 117 15.04 13.32 -4.53
N ALA A 118 15.83 14.12 -3.83
CA ALA A 118 17.19 14.38 -4.29
C ALA A 118 17.96 13.05 -4.26
N LEU A 119 18.45 12.63 -5.43
CA LEU A 119 19.32 11.47 -5.60
C LEU A 119 20.68 11.67 -4.93
#